data_AF-A0A022IVD2-F1
#
_entry.id   AF-A0A022IVD2-F1
#
_cell.length_a   1.000
_cell.length_b   1.000
_cell.length_c   1.000
_cell.angle_alpha   90.00
_cell.angle_beta   90.00
_cell.angle_gamma   90.00
#
_symmetry.space_group_name_H-M   'P 1'
#
loop_
_entity.id
_entity.type
_entity.pdbx_description
1 polymer ?
#
loop_
_entity_poly.entity_id
_entity_poly.type
_entity_poly.pdbx_seq_one_letter_code
_entity_poly.pdbx_strand_id
1 'polypeptide(L)'
;MFADDTAVPALYSILNEWENGVSADIFIESFEKDIASQLPRHDHVKIHSFYKEHHTPQKGLLLKAAFALKTYDNITIWAACERKEARALRQFFLEDKQFNKNDVRIAGYWRDGVSSSELDILRAQHYQKHIQQGKTLNEYDDLDLAN
;
A
#
# COMPACT_ATOMS: atom_id res chain seq x y z
N MET A 1 -2.59 -8.05 0.73
CA MET A 1 -2.18 -6.87 -0.07
C MET A 1 -3.28 -5.82 -0.02
N PHE A 2 -2.94 -4.53 -0.01
CA PHE A 2 -3.92 -3.43 0.08
C PHE A 2 -3.64 -2.39 -1.01
N ALA A 3 -4.62 -2.10 -1.87
CA ALA A 3 -4.43 -1.23 -3.03
C ALA A 3 -5.60 -0.26 -3.19
N ASP A 4 -5.32 0.98 -3.58
CA ASP A 4 -6.33 1.81 -4.23
C ASP A 4 -6.19 1.79 -5.75
N ASP A 5 -7.04 2.55 -6.47
CA ASP A 5 -6.98 2.67 -7.94
C ASP A 5 -5.58 2.99 -8.49
N THR A 6 -4.79 3.81 -7.78
CA THR A 6 -3.45 4.22 -8.25
C THR A 6 -2.45 3.08 -8.18
N ALA A 7 -2.72 2.07 -7.36
CA ALA A 7 -1.89 0.91 -7.16
C ALA A 7 -2.27 -0.30 -8.05
N VAL A 8 -3.41 -0.24 -8.75
CA VAL A 8 -3.89 -1.31 -9.63
C VAL A 8 -2.84 -1.73 -10.69
N PRO A 9 -2.13 -0.84 -11.39
CA PRO A 9 -1.12 -1.25 -12.36
C PRO A 9 0.06 -2.03 -11.74
N ALA A 10 0.47 -1.64 -10.53
CA ALA A 10 1.51 -2.36 -9.80
C ALA A 10 1.03 -3.75 -9.37
N LEU A 11 -0.22 -3.83 -8.88
CA LEU A 11 -0.86 -5.08 -8.52
C LEU A 11 -1.00 -6.03 -9.71
N TYR A 12 -1.42 -5.51 -10.87
CA TYR A 12 -1.50 -6.27 -12.13
C TYR A 12 -0.15 -6.88 -12.50
N SER A 13 0.93 -6.08 -12.39
CA SER A 13 2.30 -6.54 -12.67
C SER A 13 2.76 -7.62 -11.70
N ILE A 14 2.50 -7.46 -10.40
CA ILE A 14 2.80 -8.46 -9.37
C ILE A 14 2.03 -9.77 -9.66
N LEU A 15 0.76 -9.67 -10.02
CA LEU A 15 -0.07 -10.84 -10.31
C LEU A 15 0.32 -11.54 -11.61
N ASN A 16 0.89 -10.85 -12.59
CA ASN A 16 1.40 -11.52 -13.81
C ASN A 16 2.61 -12.41 -13.53
N GLU A 17 3.45 -12.01 -12.58
CA GLU A 17 4.65 -12.75 -12.16
C GLU A 17 4.38 -13.63 -10.92
N TRP A 18 3.10 -13.89 -10.61
CA TRP A 18 2.72 -14.59 -9.39
C TRP A 18 3.17 -16.05 -9.40
N GLU A 19 3.74 -16.50 -8.28
CA GLU A 19 4.21 -17.88 -8.15
C GLU A 19 3.04 -18.85 -7.88
N ASN A 20 3.07 -19.99 -8.57
CA ASN A 20 2.08 -21.05 -8.41
C ASN A 20 2.07 -21.59 -6.97
N GLY A 21 0.87 -21.75 -6.41
CA GLY A 21 0.70 -22.29 -5.05
C GLY A 21 0.79 -21.24 -3.93
N VAL A 22 1.22 -20.00 -4.22
CA VAL A 22 1.26 -18.93 -3.22
C VAL A 22 -0.14 -18.31 -3.06
N SER A 23 -0.59 -18.25 -1.80
CA SER A 23 -1.90 -17.67 -1.45
C SER A 23 -1.81 -16.18 -1.19
N ALA A 24 -2.86 -15.42 -1.50
CA ALA A 24 -2.98 -14.03 -1.07
C ALA A 24 -4.43 -13.62 -0.87
N ASP A 25 -4.66 -12.78 0.14
CA ASP A 25 -5.86 -11.93 0.24
C ASP A 25 -5.48 -10.51 -0.20
N ILE A 26 -6.21 -10.01 -1.19
CA ILE A 26 -5.98 -8.72 -1.83
C ILE A 26 -7.23 -7.86 -1.61
N PHE A 27 -7.05 -6.70 -1.01
CA PHE A 27 -8.11 -5.74 -0.76
C PHE A 27 -7.91 -4.53 -1.66
N ILE A 28 -8.92 -4.20 -2.49
CA ILE A 28 -8.82 -3.13 -3.49
C ILE A 28 -9.95 -2.13 -3.27
N GLU A 29 -9.58 -0.87 -3.04
CA GLU A 29 -10.51 0.26 -3.01
C GLU A 29 -10.53 0.93 -4.38
N SER A 30 -11.67 0.86 -5.10
CA SER A 30 -11.73 1.29 -6.50
C SER A 30 -13.03 2.01 -6.87
N PHE A 31 -12.94 2.95 -7.81
CA PHE A 31 -14.10 3.50 -8.50
C PHE A 31 -14.64 2.58 -9.61
N GLU A 32 -13.96 1.47 -9.91
CA GLU A 32 -14.41 0.44 -10.85
C GLU A 32 -15.11 -0.69 -10.09
N LYS A 33 -16.41 -0.88 -10.35
CA LYS A 33 -17.22 -1.90 -9.64
C LYS A 33 -16.69 -3.33 -9.81
N ASP A 34 -16.10 -3.61 -10.96
CA ASP A 34 -15.62 -4.93 -11.34
C ASP A 34 -14.09 -4.96 -11.51
N ILE A 35 -13.37 -4.19 -10.69
CA ILE A 35 -11.89 -4.11 -10.80
C ILE A 35 -11.22 -5.48 -10.72
N ALA A 36 -11.79 -6.42 -9.97
CA ALA A 36 -11.27 -7.78 -9.85
C ALA A 36 -11.24 -8.54 -11.19
N SER A 37 -12.15 -8.27 -12.13
CA SER A 37 -12.16 -8.95 -13.43
C SER A 37 -11.06 -8.47 -14.37
N GLN A 38 -10.46 -7.31 -14.08
CA GLN A 38 -9.37 -6.71 -14.87
C GLN A 38 -7.99 -7.23 -14.45
N LEU A 39 -7.90 -8.00 -13.36
CA LEU A 39 -6.65 -8.52 -12.81
C LEU A 39 -6.44 -10.00 -13.18
N PRO A 40 -5.18 -10.47 -13.28
CA PRO A 40 -4.87 -11.88 -13.50
C PRO A 40 -5.47 -12.75 -12.38
N ARG A 41 -6.02 -13.91 -12.77
CA ARG A 41 -6.66 -14.84 -11.84
C ARG A 41 -5.70 -15.97 -11.48
N HIS A 42 -5.68 -16.32 -10.19
CA HIS A 42 -4.88 -17.41 -9.63
C HIS A 42 -5.70 -18.18 -8.59
N ASP A 43 -5.54 -19.50 -8.54
CA ASP A 43 -6.40 -20.40 -7.74
C ASP A 43 -6.42 -20.10 -6.24
N HIS A 44 -5.30 -19.60 -5.71
CA HIS A 44 -5.13 -19.31 -4.28
C HIS A 44 -5.14 -17.82 -3.93
N VAL A 45 -5.49 -16.97 -4.91
CA VAL A 45 -5.58 -15.52 -4.71
C VAL A 45 -7.05 -15.11 -4.61
N LYS A 46 -7.38 -14.39 -3.53
CA LYS A 46 -8.71 -13.84 -3.29
C LYS A 46 -8.64 -12.33 -3.40
N ILE A 47 -9.50 -11.76 -4.25
CA ILE A 47 -9.63 -10.31 -4.42
C ILE A 47 -10.95 -9.87 -3.80
N HIS A 48 -10.86 -8.95 -2.83
CA HIS A 48 -11.95 -8.30 -2.14
C HIS A 48 -12.02 -6.85 -2.62
N SER A 49 -13.07 -6.50 -3.37
CA SER A 49 -13.24 -5.17 -3.94
C SER A 49 -14.19 -4.31 -3.10
N PHE A 50 -13.76 -3.10 -2.75
CA PHE A 50 -14.56 -2.06 -2.13
C PHE A 50 -14.84 -0.98 -3.17
N TYR A 51 -16.10 -0.89 -3.59
CA TYR A 51 -16.53 0.12 -4.56
C TYR A 51 -16.72 1.48 -3.88
N LYS A 52 -16.06 2.51 -4.41
CA LYS A 52 -16.23 3.90 -4.00
C LYS A 52 -17.44 4.51 -4.71
N GLU A 53 -18.51 4.78 -3.96
CA GLU A 53 -19.74 5.36 -4.52
C GLU A 53 -19.64 6.86 -4.84
N HIS A 54 -18.75 7.57 -4.15
CA HIS A 54 -18.59 9.01 -4.27
C HIS A 54 -17.12 9.41 -4.14
N HIS A 55 -16.75 10.58 -4.70
CA HIS A 55 -15.45 11.21 -4.43
C HIS A 55 -15.33 11.78 -3.01
N THR A 56 -16.38 11.65 -2.18
CA THR A 56 -16.23 11.87 -0.75
C THR A 56 -15.33 10.77 -0.20
N PRO A 57 -14.20 11.13 0.43
CA PRO A 57 -13.22 10.14 0.81
C PRO A 57 -13.80 9.30 1.95
N GLN A 58 -14.25 8.08 1.63
CA GLN A 58 -14.40 7.02 2.62
C GLN A 58 -13.00 6.61 3.07
N LYS A 59 -12.36 7.44 3.90
CA LYS A 59 -10.99 7.23 4.37
C LYS A 59 -10.93 5.95 5.20
N GLY A 60 -9.89 5.15 5.01
CA GLY A 60 -9.59 4.05 5.92
C GLY A 60 -10.27 2.72 5.58
N LEU A 61 -10.80 2.49 4.38
CA LEU A 61 -11.39 1.20 4.02
C LEU A 61 -10.34 0.08 4.02
N LEU A 62 -9.15 0.35 3.51
CA LEU A 62 -8.05 -0.60 3.51
C LEU A 62 -7.53 -0.83 4.92
N LEU A 63 -7.45 0.21 5.75
CA LEU A 63 -7.11 0.06 7.17
C LEU A 63 -8.15 -0.78 7.93
N LYS A 64 -9.44 -0.56 7.69
CA LYS A 64 -10.51 -1.40 8.26
C LYS A 64 -10.39 -2.86 7.82
N ALA A 65 -10.05 -3.10 6.56
CA ALA A 65 -9.81 -4.46 6.06
C ALA A 65 -8.60 -5.10 6.78
N ALA A 66 -7.54 -4.34 7.05
CA ALA A 66 -6.39 -4.82 7.81
C ALA A 66 -6.75 -5.25 9.26
N PHE A 67 -7.69 -4.54 9.90
CA PHE A 67 -8.20 -4.91 11.22
C PHE A 67 -9.05 -6.19 11.21
N ALA A 68 -9.66 -6.52 10.06
CA ALA A 68 -10.53 -7.68 9.91
C ALA A 68 -9.79 -8.98 9.52
N LEU A 69 -8.46 -8.93 9.35
CA LEU A 69 -7.68 -10.13 9.05
C LEU A 69 -7.79 -11.17 10.18
N LYS A 70 -8.00 -12.43 9.81
CA LYS A 70 -8.18 -13.54 10.76
C LYS A 70 -6.87 -14.07 11.33
N THR A 71 -5.79 -13.97 10.56
CA THR A 71 -4.46 -14.43 10.95
C THR A 71 -3.42 -13.43 10.47
N TYR A 72 -2.34 -13.33 11.23
CA TYR A 72 -1.19 -12.48 10.97
C TYR A 72 0.11 -13.30 10.88
N ASP A 73 0.04 -14.62 11.01
CA ASP A 73 1.23 -15.48 11.06
C ASP A 73 1.66 -15.89 9.64
N ASN A 74 2.97 -15.89 9.39
CA ASN A 74 3.59 -16.33 8.13
C ASN A 74 3.04 -15.65 6.87
N ILE A 75 2.75 -14.34 6.96
CA ILE A 75 2.33 -13.53 5.80
C ILE A 75 3.26 -12.34 5.59
N THR A 76 3.38 -11.91 4.35
CA THR A 76 4.01 -10.63 4.00
C THR A 76 2.95 -9.60 3.66
N ILE A 77 3.19 -8.35 4.04
CA ILE A 77 2.30 -7.23 3.78
C ILE A 77 2.84 -6.40 2.63
N TRP A 78 1.99 -6.18 1.63
CA TRP A 78 2.20 -5.17 0.60
C TRP A 78 1.03 -4.19 0.62
N ALA A 79 1.32 -2.89 0.55
CA ALA A 79 0.29 -1.88 0.33
C ALA A 79 0.78 -0.69 -0.49
N ALA A 80 -0.10 -0.15 -1.33
CA ALA A 80 0.09 1.12 -2.00
C ALA A 80 -1.24 1.87 -2.11
N CYS A 81 -1.31 3.07 -1.54
CA CYS A 81 -2.52 3.88 -1.53
C CYS A 81 -2.23 5.34 -1.16
N GLU A 82 -3.25 6.10 -0.76
CA GLU A 82 -3.10 7.43 -0.17
C GLU A 82 -2.17 7.42 1.05
N ARG A 83 -1.31 8.43 1.12
CA ARG A 83 -0.19 8.52 2.05
C ARG A 83 -0.56 8.41 3.53
N LYS A 84 -1.66 9.02 4.00
CA LYS A 84 -2.08 8.93 5.40
C LYS A 84 -2.57 7.53 5.74
N GLU A 85 -3.31 6.90 4.84
CA GLU A 85 -3.75 5.51 5.02
C GLU A 85 -2.57 4.53 4.96
N ALA A 86 -1.63 4.72 4.05
CA ALA A 86 -0.38 3.95 3.99
C ALA A 86 0.43 4.05 5.31
N ARG A 87 0.54 5.24 5.90
CA ARG A 87 1.19 5.41 7.22
C ARG A 87 0.43 4.68 8.33
N ALA A 88 -0.89 4.76 8.34
CA ALA A 88 -1.71 4.08 9.34
C ALA A 88 -1.60 2.55 9.22
N LEU A 89 -1.61 2.00 8.00
CA LEU A 89 -1.37 0.58 7.74
C LEU A 89 0.02 0.17 8.24
N ARG A 90 1.05 0.97 7.94
CA ARG A 90 2.41 0.69 8.39
C ARG A 90 2.53 0.67 9.90
N GLN A 91 1.98 1.68 10.56
CA GLN A 91 1.95 1.74 12.02
C GLN A 91 1.26 0.49 12.59
N PHE A 92 0.09 0.15 12.07
CA PHE A 92 -0.66 -1.03 12.50
C PHE A 92 0.15 -2.32 12.36
N PHE A 93 0.78 -2.57 11.21
CA PHE A 93 1.51 -3.82 11.01
C PHE A 93 2.85 -3.87 11.76
N LEU A 94 3.62 -2.78 11.79
CA LEU A 94 4.94 -2.77 12.43
C LEU A 94 4.88 -2.57 13.94
N GLU A 95 4.01 -1.70 14.44
CA GLU A 95 3.95 -1.35 15.86
C GLU A 95 2.90 -2.22 16.58
N ASP A 96 1.66 -2.24 16.11
CA ASP A 96 0.57 -2.92 16.83
C ASP A 96 0.63 -4.45 16.65
N LYS A 97 0.99 -4.92 15.45
CA LYS A 97 1.13 -6.36 15.13
C LYS A 97 2.56 -6.88 15.14
N GLN A 98 3.54 -5.99 15.40
CA GLN A 98 4.95 -6.35 15.59
C GLN A 98 5.55 -7.18 14.43
N PHE A 99 5.15 -6.91 13.19
CA PHE A 99 5.73 -7.57 12.02
C PHE A 99 7.22 -7.24 11.89
N ASN A 100 7.98 -8.17 11.32
CA ASN A 100 9.33 -7.86 10.87
C ASN A 100 9.25 -6.84 9.72
N LYS A 101 10.06 -5.78 9.81
CA LYS A 101 10.16 -4.75 8.76
C LYS A 101 10.44 -5.34 7.37
N ASN A 102 11.14 -6.47 7.30
CA ASN A 102 11.48 -7.11 6.04
C ASN A 102 10.26 -7.75 5.37
N ASP A 103 9.19 -8.03 6.12
CA ASP A 103 7.95 -8.63 5.64
C ASP A 103 6.86 -7.57 5.35
N VAL A 104 7.17 -6.28 5.52
CA VAL A 104 6.24 -5.16 5.29
C VAL A 104 6.77 -4.22 4.21
N ARG A 105 6.02 -4.03 3.13
CA ARG A 105 6.32 -3.12 2.03
C ARG A 105 5.11 -2.22 1.77
N ILE A 106 5.17 -0.98 2.26
CA ILE A 106 4.05 -0.04 2.17
C ILE A 106 4.53 1.27 1.58
N ALA A 107 3.80 1.78 0.58
CA ALA A 107 4.13 3.01 -0.13
C ALA A 107 2.92 3.96 -0.20
N GLY A 108 3.16 5.26 0.02
CA GLY A 108 2.15 6.31 -0.17
C GLY A 108 2.29 6.90 -1.58
N TYR A 109 1.43 6.48 -2.51
CA TYR A 109 1.56 6.86 -3.93
C TYR A 109 1.14 8.32 -4.17
N TRP A 110 0.11 8.78 -3.47
CA TRP A 110 -0.43 10.13 -3.59
C TRP A 110 -0.88 10.66 -2.23
N ARG A 111 -1.20 11.95 -2.15
CA ARG A 111 -1.72 12.59 -0.94
C ARG A 111 -2.84 13.54 -1.31
N ASP A 112 -3.95 13.43 -0.60
CA ASP A 112 -5.10 14.33 -0.78
C ASP A 112 -4.68 15.79 -0.53
N GLY A 113 -5.02 16.67 -1.48
CA GLY A 113 -4.67 18.09 -1.45
C GLY A 113 -3.21 18.43 -1.75
N VAL A 114 -2.39 17.49 -2.25
CA VAL A 114 -1.01 17.74 -2.66
C VAL A 114 -0.76 17.19 -4.05
N SER A 115 -0.25 18.02 -4.96
CA SER A 115 0.10 17.58 -6.31
C SER A 115 1.29 16.60 -6.30
N SER A 116 1.43 15.82 -7.38
CA SER A 116 2.60 14.96 -7.56
C SER A 116 3.90 15.76 -7.55
N SER A 117 3.93 16.91 -8.23
CA SER A 117 5.12 17.78 -8.27
C SER A 117 5.53 18.27 -6.87
N GLU A 118 4.57 18.67 -6.05
CA GLU A 118 4.85 19.06 -4.66
C GLU A 118 5.37 17.88 -3.84
N LEU A 119 4.79 16.68 -3.99
CA LEU A 119 5.29 15.47 -3.35
C LEU A 119 6.72 15.13 -3.80
N ASP A 120 7.03 15.25 -5.08
CA ASP A 120 8.35 14.94 -5.63
C ASP A 120 9.41 15.93 -5.11
N ILE A 121 9.07 17.21 -4.96
CA ILE A 121 9.94 18.20 -4.32
C ILE A 121 10.19 17.83 -2.85
N LEU A 122 9.15 17.45 -2.10
CA LEU A 122 9.29 17.02 -0.70
C LEU A 122 10.18 15.78 -0.58
N ARG A 123 9.99 14.79 -1.47
CA ARG A 123 10.82 13.58 -1.59
C ARG A 123 12.28 13.92 -1.84
N ALA A 124 12.55 14.76 -2.83
CA ALA A 124 13.91 15.18 -3.16
C ALA A 124 14.60 15.89 -1.98
N GLN A 125 13.88 16.78 -1.30
CA GLN A 125 14.40 17.49 -0.13
C GLN A 125 14.70 16.55 1.05
N HIS A 126 13.85 15.56 1.29
CA HIS A 126 14.06 14.58 2.35
C HIS A 126 15.21 13.64 2.04
N TYR A 127 15.28 13.15 0.81
CA TYR A 127 16.40 12.36 0.34
C TYR A 127 17.73 13.12 0.49
N GLN A 128 17.76 14.40 0.12
CA GLN A 128 18.95 15.23 0.30
C GLN A 128 19.37 15.34 1.77
N LYS A 129 18.42 15.57 2.69
CA LYS A 129 18.68 15.59 4.13
C LYS A 129 19.18 14.24 4.64
N HIS A 130 18.64 13.15 4.14
CA HIS A 130 19.03 11.78 4.50
C HIS A 130 20.49 11.50 4.13
N ILE A 131 20.89 11.86 2.91
CA ILE A 131 22.29 11.75 2.45
C ILE A 131 23.22 12.67 3.25
N GLN A 132 22.80 13.90 3.56
CA GLN A 132 23.59 14.82 4.40
C GLN A 132 23.82 14.30 5.83
N GLN A 133 22.96 13.42 6.33
CA GLN A 133 23.15 12.72 7.61
C GLN A 133 24.09 11.51 7.51
N GLY A 134 24.69 11.26 6.34
CA GLY A 134 25.58 10.12 6.09
C GLY A 134 24.85 8.78 5.96
N LYS A 135 23.51 8.80 5.84
CA LYS A 135 22.70 7.59 5.70
C LYS A 135 22.63 7.13 4.25
N THR A 136 22.35 5.85 4.06
CA THR A 136 22.33 5.21 2.74
C THR A 136 20.91 5.11 2.16
N LEU A 137 20.80 4.84 0.86
CA LEU A 137 19.51 4.59 0.21
C LEU A 137 18.73 3.42 0.85
N ASN A 138 19.42 2.42 1.40
CA ASN A 138 18.77 1.30 2.10
C ASN A 138 18.08 1.71 3.41
N GLU A 139 18.43 2.86 3.96
CA GLU A 139 17.84 3.44 5.16
C GLU A 139 16.82 4.52 4.82
N TYR A 140 16.65 4.86 3.53
CA TYR A 140 15.71 5.89 3.10
C TYR A 140 14.28 5.34 3.15
N ASP A 141 13.39 6.15 3.70
CA ASP A 141 11.99 5.80 3.79
C ASP A 141 11.09 6.95 3.32
N ASP A 142 10.35 6.71 2.24
CA ASP A 142 9.43 7.73 1.72
C ASP A 142 8.37 8.08 2.74
N LEU A 143 7.87 7.15 3.56
CA LEU A 143 6.75 7.41 4.47
C LEU A 143 7.12 8.25 5.69
N ASP A 144 8.42 8.42 5.96
CA ASP A 144 8.94 9.25 7.05
C ASP A 144 8.91 10.75 6.75
N LEU A 145 8.55 11.17 5.52
CA LEU A 145 8.31 12.59 5.24
C LEU A 145 7.27 13.15 6.22
N ALA A 146 7.66 14.22 6.93
CA ALA A 146 6.76 14.97 7.80
C ALA A 146 5.60 15.58 6.98
N ASN A 147 4.44 15.70 7.61
CA ASN A 147 3.22 16.21 6.99
C ASN A 147 3.28 17.70 6.66
#